data_AF-A0A7G9YWY2-F1
#
_entry.id   AF-A0A7G9YWY2-F1
#
_cell.length_a   1.000
_cell.length_b   1.000
_cell.length_c   1.000
_cell.angle_alpha   90.00
_cell.angle_beta   90.00
_cell.angle_gamma   90.00
#
_symmetry.space_group_name_H-M   'P 1'
#
loop_
_entity.id
_entity.type
_entity.pdbx_description
1 polymer ?
#
loop_
_entity_poly.entity_id
_entity_poly.type
_entity_poly.pdbx_seq_one_letter_code
_entity_poly.pdbx_strand_id
1 'polypeptide(L)'
;MEKKLRIFYFKETDSMDIWFDDPDKEQICEEIDDAVLLKKDKDGNVIGIEIISIASLTKKPVEIPVSILAASKPVSKITATVG
;
A
#
# COMPACT_ATOMS: atom_id res chain seq x y z
N MET A 1 15.96 -4.64 -17.64
CA MET A 1 16.20 -3.63 -16.58
C MET A 1 15.73 -4.26 -15.28
N GLU A 2 16.54 -4.25 -14.24
CA GLU A 2 16.20 -4.84 -12.93
C GLU A 2 15.11 -4.00 -12.25
N LYS A 3 14.09 -4.66 -11.67
CA LYS A 3 13.07 -3.98 -10.86
C LYS A 3 13.70 -3.52 -9.55
N LYS A 4 13.42 -2.28 -9.14
CA LYS A 4 13.92 -1.69 -7.89
C LYS A 4 12.79 -1.48 -6.91
N LEU A 5 13.06 -1.80 -5.66
CA LEU A 5 12.26 -1.33 -4.53
C LEU A 5 12.69 0.11 -4.21
N ARG A 6 11.75 1.03 -4.02
CA ARG A 6 12.04 2.37 -3.48
C ARG A 6 11.51 2.48 -2.07
N ILE A 7 12.36 2.91 -1.14
CA ILE A 7 12.02 3.02 0.27
C ILE A 7 12.28 4.48 0.69
N PHE A 8 11.25 5.13 1.22
CA PHE A 8 11.34 6.50 1.72
C PHE A 8 10.92 6.53 3.18
N TYR A 9 11.72 7.16 4.02
CA TYR A 9 11.37 7.43 5.41
C TYR A 9 11.08 8.93 5.55
N PHE A 10 9.90 9.26 6.06
CA PHE A 10 9.43 10.61 6.30
C PHE A 10 9.53 10.89 7.80
N LYS A 11 10.58 11.60 8.19
CA LYS A 11 10.90 11.83 9.60
C LYS A 11 9.83 12.67 10.31
N GLU A 12 9.22 13.61 9.60
CA GLU A 12 8.22 14.54 10.13
C GLU A 12 6.94 13.82 10.55
N THR A 13 6.59 12.73 9.87
CA THR A 13 5.40 11.91 10.11
C THR A 13 5.71 10.58 10.80
N ASP A 14 6.98 10.25 11.00
CA ASP A 14 7.44 8.92 11.44
C ASP A 14 6.94 7.79 10.53
N SER A 15 6.65 8.07 9.25
CA SER A 15 6.11 7.08 8.31
C SER A 15 7.16 6.60 7.31
N MET A 16 6.93 5.40 6.75
CA MET A 16 7.79 4.82 5.73
C MET A 16 6.98 4.28 4.57
N ASP A 17 7.32 4.74 3.38
CA ASP A 17 6.78 4.23 2.13
C ASP A 17 7.74 3.21 1.50
N ILE A 18 7.17 2.11 1.04
CA ILE A 18 7.88 1.06 0.30
C ILE A 18 7.13 0.82 -1.00
N TRP A 19 7.77 1.11 -2.13
CA TRP A 19 7.17 1.08 -3.45
C TRP A 19 7.73 -0.04 -4.33
N PHE A 20 6.85 -0.88 -4.86
CA PHE A 20 7.12 -1.98 -5.79
C PHE A 20 6.98 -1.55 -7.25
N ASP A 21 6.24 -0.48 -7.52
CA ASP A 21 6.07 0.17 -8.83
C ASP A 21 6.06 1.70 -8.65
N ASP A 22 5.88 2.44 -9.75
CA ASP A 22 5.88 3.90 -9.82
C ASP A 22 4.87 4.53 -8.85
N PRO A 23 5.32 5.36 -7.88
CA PRO A 23 4.45 6.05 -6.93
C PRO A 23 3.37 6.89 -7.60
N ASP A 24 3.65 7.47 -8.78
CA ASP A 24 2.72 8.35 -9.50
C ASP A 24 1.48 7.61 -10.01
N LYS A 25 1.47 6.27 -9.97
CA LYS A 25 0.31 5.43 -10.31
C LYS A 25 -0.67 5.27 -9.16
N GLU A 26 -0.35 5.73 -7.94
CA GLU A 26 -1.24 5.60 -6.79
C GLU A 26 -2.57 6.32 -7.05
N GLN A 27 -3.67 5.62 -6.78
CA GLN A 27 -5.03 6.14 -6.92
C GLN A 27 -5.94 5.71 -5.76
N ILE A 28 -5.59 4.62 -5.08
CA ILE A 28 -6.40 4.02 -4.01
C ILE A 28 -5.49 3.74 -2.82
N CYS A 29 -5.95 4.13 -1.63
CA CYS A 29 -5.30 3.81 -0.37
C CYS A 29 -6.24 2.95 0.48
N GLU A 30 -5.76 1.79 0.96
CA GLU A 30 -6.55 0.83 1.73
C GLU A 30 -5.84 0.47 3.04
N GLU A 31 -6.44 0.80 4.17
CA GLU A 31 -5.98 0.40 5.49
C GLU A 31 -6.24 -1.09 5.72
N ILE A 32 -5.21 -1.82 6.17
CA ILE A 32 -5.32 -3.26 6.47
C ILE A 32 -5.11 -3.60 7.95
N ASP A 33 -4.52 -2.69 8.71
CA ASP A 33 -4.37 -2.71 10.17
C ASP A 33 -4.04 -1.28 10.62
N ASP A 34 -4.06 -1.04 11.93
CA ASP A 34 -3.77 0.24 12.59
C ASP A 34 -2.37 0.81 12.29
N ALA A 35 -1.49 0.03 11.65
CA ALA A 35 -0.11 0.41 11.36
C ALA A 35 0.23 0.46 9.86
N VAL A 36 -0.66 -0.03 8.97
CA VAL A 36 -0.31 -0.28 7.57
C VAL A 36 -1.41 0.13 6.61
N LEU A 37 -1.00 0.84 5.55
CA LEU A 37 -1.83 1.10 4.38
C LEU A 37 -1.23 0.45 3.13
N LEU A 38 -2.09 -0.04 2.27
CA LEU A 38 -1.75 -0.46 0.91
C LEU A 38 -1.96 0.70 -0.05
N LYS A 39 -0.97 0.95 -0.90
CA LYS A 39 -1.04 1.92 -1.99
C LYS A 39 -1.29 1.17 -3.29
N LYS A 40 -2.39 1.48 -3.95
CA LYS A 40 -2.90 0.74 -5.12
C LYS A 40 -3.06 1.65 -6.33
N ASP A 41 -2.86 1.07 -7.51
CA ASP A 41 -3.18 1.73 -8.77
C ASP A 41 -4.69 1.77 -9.04
N LYS A 42 -5.08 2.40 -10.15
CA LYS A 42 -6.49 2.51 -10.59
C LYS A 42 -7.19 1.15 -10.78
N ASP A 43 -6.43 0.09 -11.04
CA ASP A 43 -6.94 -1.25 -11.33
C ASP A 43 -6.99 -2.10 -10.04
N GLY A 44 -6.60 -1.51 -8.90
CA GLY A 44 -6.59 -2.15 -7.59
C GLY A 44 -5.35 -2.99 -7.30
N ASN A 45 -4.31 -2.91 -8.14
CA ASN A 45 -3.05 -3.63 -7.91
C ASN A 45 -2.25 -2.93 -6.81
N VAL A 46 -1.72 -3.68 -5.84
CA VAL A 46 -0.81 -3.12 -4.83
C VAL A 46 0.52 -2.75 -5.48
N ILE A 47 0.83 -1.46 -5.45
CA ILE A 47 2.08 -0.89 -6.01
C ILE A 47 2.99 -0.33 -4.92
N GLY A 48 2.51 -0.22 -3.68
CA GLY A 48 3.31 0.13 -2.52
C GLY A 48 2.59 -0.16 -1.20
N ILE A 49 3.31 0.05 -0.10
CA ILE A 49 2.81 0.00 1.27
C ILE A 49 3.32 1.19 2.06
N GLU A 50 2.55 1.61 3.05
CA GLU A 50 2.96 2.61 4.05
C GLU A 50 2.92 1.97 5.43
N ILE A 51 3.99 2.18 6.20
CA ILE A 51 4.00 1.97 7.65
C ILE A 51 3.83 3.34 8.28
N ILE A 52 2.70 3.57 8.97
CA ILE A 52 2.34 4.93 9.43
C ILE A 52 3.11 5.40 10.67
N SER A 53 3.74 4.48 11.40
CA SER A 53 4.65 4.79 12.50
C SER A 53 5.76 3.76 12.58
N ILE A 54 6.97 4.15 12.21
CA ILE A 54 8.18 3.34 12.34
C ILE A 54 8.50 3.06 13.81
N ALA A 55 8.24 4.02 14.71
CA ALA A 55 8.42 3.80 16.14
C ALA A 55 7.59 2.62 16.67
N SER A 56 6.44 2.31 16.05
CA SER A 56 5.61 1.15 16.42
C SER A 56 6.33 -0.19 16.25
N LEU A 57 7.27 -0.29 15.31
CA LEU A 57 8.05 -1.49 15.02
C LEU A 57 8.95 -1.91 16.19
N THR A 58 9.25 -0.99 17.11
CA THR A 58 10.05 -1.28 18.31
C THR A 58 9.32 -2.16 19.33
N LYS A 59 7.97 -2.26 19.23
CA LYS A 59 7.13 -3.02 20.16
C LYS A 59 6.73 -4.38 19.59
N LYS A 60 6.32 -4.39 18.32
CA LYS A 60 5.90 -5.59 17.58
C LYS A 60 6.29 -5.45 16.11
N PRO A 61 6.61 -6.55 15.41
CA PRO A 61 6.77 -6.50 13.97
C PRO A 61 5.45 -6.10 13.30
N VAL A 62 5.55 -5.41 12.18
CA VAL A 62 4.45 -5.26 11.22
C VAL A 62 4.50 -6.47 10.29
N GLU A 63 3.41 -7.22 10.22
CA GLU A 63 3.29 -8.43 9.41
C GLU A 63 2.24 -8.22 8.32
N ILE A 64 2.65 -8.31 7.06
CA ILE A 64 1.76 -8.17 5.90
C ILE A 64 1.75 -9.50 5.15
N PRO A 65 0.60 -10.18 5.01
CA PRO A 65 0.50 -11.38 4.20
C PRO A 65 0.91 -11.13 2.76
N VAL A 66 1.89 -11.88 2.26
CA VAL A 66 2.40 -11.74 0.87
C VAL A 66 1.30 -11.95 -0.17
N SER A 67 0.28 -12.75 0.14
CA SER A 67 -0.88 -12.95 -0.73
C SER A 67 -1.64 -11.66 -1.03
N ILE A 68 -1.66 -10.70 -0.11
CA ILE A 68 -2.30 -9.39 -0.30
C ILE A 68 -1.48 -8.52 -1.27
N LEU A 69 -0.15 -8.61 -1.22
CA LEU A 69 0.75 -7.91 -2.13
C LEU A 69 0.68 -8.47 -3.56
N ALA A 70 0.34 -9.77 -3.68
CA ALA A 70 0.17 -10.44 -4.97
C ALA A 70 -1.27 -10.34 -5.53
N ALA A 71 -2.25 -9.96 -4.71
CA ALA A 71 -3.65 -9.94 -5.11
C ALA A 71 -4.02 -8.64 -5.83
N SER A 72 -4.24 -8.74 -7.14
CA SER A 72 -5.10 -7.80 -7.85
C SER A 72 -6.55 -8.21 -7.61
N LYS A 73 -7.27 -7.52 -6.72
CA LYS A 73 -8.73 -7.71 -6.70
C LYS A 73 -9.26 -7.04 -7.97
N PRO A 74 -10.00 -7.75 -8.86
CA PRO A 74 -10.68 -7.09 -9.95
C PRO A 74 -11.64 -6.07 -9.35
N VAL A 75 -11.48 -4.80 -9.71
CA VAL A 75 -12.42 -3.73 -9.36
C VAL A 75 -13.80 -4.19 -9.84
N SER A 76 -14.65 -4.57 -8.89
CA SER A 76 -16.03 -4.91 -9.18
C SER A 76 -16.68 -3.62 -9.67
N LYS A 77 -17.01 -3.52 -10.96
CA LYS A 77 -17.74 -2.37 -11.50
C LYS A 77 -19.01 -2.19 -10.68
N ILE A 78 -19.05 -1.15 -9.85
CA ILE A 78 -20.28 -0.71 -9.20
C ILE A 78 -21.19 -0.27 -10.35
N THR A 79 -22.12 -1.13 -10.73
CA THR A 79 -23.13 -0.79 -11.73
C THR A 79 -24.16 0.05 -10.99
N ALA A 80 -24.01 1.37 -11.05
CA ALA A 80 -25.03 2.29 -10.57
C ALA A 80 -26.31 2.03 -11.38
N THR A 81 -27.25 1.31 -10.78
CA THR A 81 -28.61 1.21 -11.28
C THR A 81 -29.28 2.52 -10.88
N VAL A 82 -29.37 3.45 -11.82
CA VAL A 82 -30.24 4.63 -11.69
C VAL A 82 -31.69 4.13 -11.78
N GLY A 83 -32.42 4.30 -10.68
CA GLY A 83 -33.88 4.18 -10.62
C GLY A 83 -34.53 5.54 -10.79
#